data_AF-A0A0K2RFQ3-F1
#
_entry.id   AF-A0A0K2RFQ3-F1
#
_cell.length_a   1.000
_cell.length_b   1.000
_cell.length_c   1.000
_cell.angle_alpha   90.00
_cell.angle_beta   90.00
_cell.angle_gamma   90.00
#
_symmetry.space_group_name_H-M   'P 1'
#
loop_
_entity.id
_entity.type
_entity.pdbx_description
1 polymer ?
#
loop_
_entity_poly.entity_id
_entity_poly.type
_entity_poly.pdbx_seq_one_letter_code
_entity_poly.pdbx_strand_id
1 'polypeptide(L)'
;MPALGIVAGGAVLWVFYFILRLVYPPGMGFGDVKLAGVLGLYLGYLGWAHVFAGTFAAFLFGGLWSLGVLAARRGTLKSSIPFGPFMLAGAAAAMFALPT
;
A
#
# COMPACT_ATOMS: atom_id res chain seq x y z
N MET A 1 21.36 -6.05 9.96
CA MET A 1 20.48 -6.96 10.75
C MET A 1 19.11 -7.00 10.08
N PRO A 2 18.71 -8.12 9.47
CA PRO A 2 17.42 -8.22 8.76
C PRO A 2 16.22 -7.91 9.67
N ALA A 3 16.31 -8.22 10.97
CA ALA A 3 15.30 -7.89 11.97
C ALA A 3 14.97 -6.38 12.07
N LEU A 4 15.97 -5.51 11.91
CA LEU A 4 15.76 -4.05 11.93
C LEU A 4 14.96 -3.60 10.70
N GLY A 5 15.23 -4.17 9.53
CA GLY A 5 14.50 -3.88 8.29
C GLY A 5 13.05 -4.34 8.36
N ILE A 6 12.79 -5.52 8.93
CA ILE A 6 11.43 -6.05 9.15
C ILE A 6 10.63 -5.09 10.02
N VAL A 7 11.10 -4.82 11.24
CA VAL A 7 10.36 -4.00 12.20
C VAL A 7 10.20 -2.57 11.69
N ALA A 8 11.24 -1.99 11.09
CA ALA A 8 11.17 -0.65 10.51
C ALA A 8 10.22 -0.58 9.32
N GLY A 9 10.25 -1.55 8.39
CA GLY A 9 9.35 -1.60 7.25
C GLY A 9 7.88 -1.74 7.68
N GLY A 10 7.61 -2.63 8.64
CA GLY A 10 6.28 -2.80 9.21
C GLY A 10 5.78 -1.55 9.92
N ALA A 11 6.62 -0.93 10.77
CA ALA A 11 6.27 0.29 11.49
C ALA A 11 6.05 1.47 10.54
N VAL A 12 6.92 1.66 9.55
CA VAL A 12 6.82 2.76 8.59
C VAL A 12 5.53 2.65 7.78
N LEU A 13 5.23 1.48 7.20
CA LEU A 13 4.00 1.34 6.43
C LEU A 13 2.76 1.43 7.33
N TRP A 14 2.76 0.79 8.50
CA TRP A 14 1.62 0.91 9.41
C TRP A 14 1.35 2.36 9.81
N VAL A 15 2.38 3.10 10.24
CA VAL A 15 2.24 4.52 10.64
C VAL A 15 1.82 5.38 9.47
N PHE A 16 2.42 5.18 8.29
CA PHE A 16 2.08 5.94 7.09
C PHE A 16 0.61 5.76 6.70
N TYR A 17 0.13 4.51 6.59
CA TYR A 17 -1.27 4.23 6.26
C TYR A 17 -2.23 4.61 7.40
N PHE A 18 -1.78 4.55 8.65
CA PHE A 18 -2.56 5.03 9.80
C PHE A 18 -2.77 6.55 9.73
N ILE A 19 -1.74 7.32 9.40
CA ILE A 19 -1.84 8.77 9.20
C ILE A 19 -2.82 9.07 8.05
N LEU A 20 -2.73 8.35 6.92
CA LEU A 20 -3.68 8.51 5.81
C LEU A 20 -5.14 8.26 6.25
N ARG A 21 -5.35 7.20 7.05
CA ARG A 21 -6.66 6.89 7.63
C ARG A 21 -7.15 7.99 8.58
N LEU A 22 -6.26 8.62 9.36
CA LEU A 22 -6.64 9.72 10.25
C LEU A 22 -7.00 10.99 9.48
N VAL A 23 -6.27 11.31 8.41
CA VAL A 23 -6.53 12.48 7.56
C VAL A 23 -7.83 12.32 6.78
N TYR A 24 -8.12 11.12 6.26
CA TYR A 24 -9.35 10.87 5.50
C TYR A 24 -9.95 9.48 5.80
N PRO A 25 -10.68 9.35 6.94
CA PRO A 25 -11.29 8.08 7.35
C PRO A 25 -12.23 7.42 6.33
N PRO A 26 -13.00 8.17 5.50
CA PRO A 26 -13.88 7.58 4.49
C PRO A 26 -13.15 6.94 3.31
N GLY A 27 -11.87 7.27 3.06
CA GLY A 27 -11.17 6.82 1.86
C GLY A 27 -10.50 5.46 1.97
N MET A 28 -10.30 4.94 3.18
CA MET A 28 -9.52 3.73 3.40
C MET A 28 -9.96 3.04 4.68
N GLY A 29 -10.13 1.72 4.69
CA GLY A 29 -10.54 0.97 5.87
C GLY A 29 -9.41 0.79 6.90
N PHE A 30 -9.73 0.58 8.19
CA PHE A 30 -8.70 0.21 9.17
C PHE A 30 -8.05 -1.16 8.87
N GLY A 31 -8.74 -2.02 8.10
CA GLY A 31 -8.17 -3.25 7.57
C GLY A 31 -6.96 -3.01 6.66
N ASP A 32 -6.99 -1.95 5.83
CA ASP A 32 -5.89 -1.59 4.93
C ASP A 32 -4.65 -1.16 5.72
N VAL A 33 -4.82 -0.48 6.86
CA VAL A 33 -3.74 -0.07 7.76
C VAL A 33 -3.04 -1.30 8.38
N LYS A 34 -3.82 -2.29 8.84
CA LYS A 34 -3.26 -3.53 9.38
C LYS A 34 -2.52 -4.31 8.29
N LEU A 35 -3.10 -4.40 7.10
CA LEU A 35 -2.48 -5.04 5.95
C LEU A 35 -1.16 -4.35 5.58
N ALA A 36 -1.11 -3.01 5.61
CA ALA A 36 0.10 -2.23 5.38
C ALA A 36 1.24 -2.63 6.34
N GLY A 37 0.92 -2.79 7.62
CA GLY A 37 1.89 -3.24 8.61
C GLY A 37 2.45 -4.62 8.27
N VAL A 38 1.58 -5.59 7.97
CA VAL A 38 2.00 -6.97 7.61
C VAL A 38 2.84 -6.98 6.33
N LEU A 39 2.41 -6.25 5.29
CA LEU A 39 3.17 -6.11 4.05
C LEU A 39 4.51 -5.40 4.28
N GLY A 40 4.56 -4.41 5.18
CA GLY A 40 5.78 -3.70 5.54
C GLY A 40 6.78 -4.59 6.26
N LEU A 41 6.33 -5.51 7.12
CA LEU A 41 7.20 -6.50 7.76
C LEU A 41 7.86 -7.39 6.68
N TYR A 42 7.07 -7.85 5.72
CA TYR A 42 7.54 -8.74 4.66
C TYR A 42 8.43 -8.03 3.62
N LEU A 43 8.03 -6.85 3.14
CA LEU A 43 8.84 -6.06 2.22
C LEU A 43 10.11 -5.54 2.92
N GLY A 44 10.03 -5.20 4.21
CA GLY A 44 11.16 -4.82 5.04
C GLY A 44 12.19 -5.94 5.22
N TYR A 45 11.75 -7.20 5.21
CA TYR A 45 12.64 -8.38 5.15
C TYR A 45 13.43 -8.41 3.83
N LEU A 46 12.75 -8.18 2.70
CA LEU A 46 13.36 -8.14 1.36
C LEU A 46 14.21 -6.87 1.13
N GLY A 47 14.04 -5.85 1.98
CA GLY A 47 14.84 -4.64 1.98
C GLY A 47 14.06 -3.39 1.56
N TRP A 48 14.67 -2.23 1.82
CA TRP A 48 14.00 -0.94 1.64
C TRP A 48 13.53 -0.67 0.21
N ALA A 49 14.25 -1.15 -0.81
CA ALA A 49 13.83 -1.01 -2.20
C ALA A 49 12.45 -1.66 -2.45
N HIS A 50 12.19 -2.83 -1.85
CA HIS A 50 10.90 -3.51 -1.93
C HIS A 50 9.79 -2.75 -1.22
N VAL A 51 10.09 -2.13 -0.06
CA VAL A 51 9.12 -1.29 0.69
C VAL A 51 8.69 -0.09 -0.16
N PHE A 52 9.65 0.63 -0.75
CA PHE A 52 9.37 1.79 -1.59
C PHE A 52 8.65 1.41 -2.88
N ALA A 53 9.16 0.41 -3.60
CA ALA A 53 8.56 -0.03 -4.86
C ALA A 53 7.15 -0.60 -4.66
N GLY A 54 6.94 -1.39 -3.59
CA GLY A 54 5.63 -1.99 -3.30
C GLY A 54 4.59 -0.93 -2.96
N THR A 55 4.97 0.06 -2.14
CA THR A 55 4.11 1.20 -1.80
C THR A 55 3.81 2.03 -3.04
N PHE A 56 4.83 2.37 -3.83
CA PHE A 56 4.67 3.15 -5.06
C PHE A 56 3.75 2.44 -6.06
N ALA A 57 3.97 1.14 -6.31
CA ALA A 57 3.13 0.34 -7.19
C ALA A 57 1.68 0.24 -6.68
N ALA A 58 1.47 0.14 -5.37
CA ALA A 58 0.13 0.14 -4.78
C ALA A 58 -0.63 1.45 -5.07
N PHE A 59 0.03 2.61 -4.88
CA PHE A 59 -0.55 3.91 -5.24
C PHE A 59 -0.75 4.08 -6.74
N LEU A 60 0.18 3.58 -7.55
CA LEU A 60 0.05 3.63 -9.00
C LEU A 60 -1.16 2.82 -9.48
N PHE A 61 -1.31 1.57 -9.04
CA PHE A 61 -2.45 0.72 -9.41
C PHE A 61 -3.77 1.26 -8.85
N GLY A 62 -3.81 1.67 -7.58
CA GLY A 62 -5.00 2.25 -6.98
C GLY A 62 -5.41 3.58 -7.63
N GLY A 63 -4.44 4.42 -7.99
CA GLY A 63 -4.64 5.69 -8.70
C GLY A 63 -5.15 5.47 -10.12
N LEU A 64 -4.51 4.59 -10.90
CA LEU A 64 -4.96 4.24 -12.26
C LEU A 64 -6.37 3.66 -12.26
N TRP A 65 -6.68 2.78 -11.30
CA TRP A 65 -8.03 2.24 -11.16
C TRP A 65 -9.05 3.32 -10.82
N SER A 66 -8.74 4.20 -9.87
CA SER A 66 -9.61 5.31 -9.49
C SER A 66 -9.86 6.27 -10.64
N LEU A 67 -8.82 6.58 -11.42
CA LEU A 67 -8.93 7.37 -12.65
C LEU A 67 -9.79 6.67 -13.70
N GLY A 68 -9.64 5.35 -13.89
CA GLY A 68 -10.47 4.56 -14.80
C GLY A 68 -11.95 4.57 -14.42
N VAL A 69 -12.26 4.41 -13.12
CA VAL A 69 -13.63 4.48 -12.60
C VAL A 69 -14.24 5.87 -12.81
N LEU A 70 -13.45 6.93 -12.59
CA LEU A 70 -13.88 8.32 -12.80
C LEU A 70 -14.11 8.62 -14.29
N ALA A 71 -13.19 8.17 -15.17
CA ALA A 71 -13.30 8.33 -16.62
C ALA A 71 -14.51 7.57 -17.19
N ALA A 72 -14.80 6.38 -16.66
CA ALA A 72 -15.99 5.60 -17.02
C ALA A 72 -17.30 6.20 -16.46
N ARG A 73 -17.24 7.30 -15.69
CA ARG A 73 -18.37 7.92 -14.97
C ARG A 73 -19.12 6.92 -14.06
N ARG A 74 -18.45 5.87 -13.61
CA ARG A 74 -19.01 4.82 -12.75
C ARG A 74 -18.76 5.04 -11.26
N GLY A 75 -18.08 6.12 -10.89
CA GLY A 75 -17.85 6.50 -9.51
C GLY A 75 -17.66 8.01 -9.36
N THR A 76 -17.73 8.46 -8.12
CA THR A 76 -17.47 9.86 -7.73
C THR A 76 -16.18 9.95 -6.93
N LEU A 77 -15.62 11.15 -6.76
CA LEU A 77 -14.45 11.39 -5.89
C LEU A 77 -14.70 11.02 -4.41
N LYS A 78 -15.95 10.76 -4.02
CA LYS A 78 -16.33 10.29 -2.68
C LYS A 78 -16.49 8.77 -2.59
N SER A 79 -16.35 8.04 -3.69
CA SER A 79 -16.51 6.60 -3.71
C SER A 79 -15.35 5.93 -2.98
N SER A 80 -15.63 5.21 -1.91
CA SER A 80 -14.63 4.46 -1.16
C SER A 80 -14.28 3.19 -1.93
N ILE A 81 -13.07 3.11 -2.48
CA ILE A 81 -12.55 1.91 -3.12
C ILE A 81 -11.62 1.22 -2.11
N PRO A 82 -11.82 -0.07 -1.80
CA PRO A 82 -10.92 -0.79 -0.89
C PRO A 82 -9.50 -0.81 -1.46
N PHE A 83 -8.53 -0.33 -0.67
CA PHE A 83 -7.16 -0.15 -1.15
C PHE A 83 -6.34 -1.45 -1.08
N GLY A 84 -6.70 -2.37 -0.19
CA GLY A 84 -6.01 -3.63 0.05
C GLY A 84 -5.63 -4.47 -1.19
N PRO A 85 -6.53 -4.67 -2.19
CA PRO A 85 -6.17 -5.41 -3.40
C PRO A 85 -5.00 -4.77 -4.18
N PHE A 86 -4.94 -3.43 -4.23
CA PHE A 86 -3.85 -2.71 -4.89
C PHE A 86 -2.57 -2.76 -4.07
N MET A 87 -2.66 -2.80 -2.74
CA MET A 87 -1.51 -3.02 -1.86
C MET A 87 -0.87 -4.38 -2.09
N LEU A 88 -1.69 -5.43 -2.21
CA LEU A 88 -1.22 -6.78 -2.54
C LEU A 88 -0.60 -6.84 -3.94
N ALA A 89 -1.26 -6.23 -4.94
CA ALA A 89 -0.73 -6.15 -6.30
C ALA A 89 0.61 -5.39 -6.36
N GLY A 90 0.72 -4.27 -5.62
CA GLY A 90 1.94 -3.48 -5.54
C GLY A 90 3.07 -4.25 -4.86
N ALA A 91 2.80 -4.91 -3.73
CA ALA A 91 3.78 -5.74 -3.04
C ALA A 91 4.26 -6.90 -3.94
N ALA A 92 3.35 -7.61 -4.61
CA ALA A 92 3.70 -8.66 -5.55
C ALA A 92 4.56 -8.12 -6.71
N ALA A 93 4.18 -6.99 -7.30
CA ALA A 93 4.96 -6.36 -8.37
C ALA A 93 6.39 -6.02 -7.91
N ALA A 94 6.56 -5.49 -6.69
CA ALA A 94 7.87 -5.20 -6.14
C ALA A 94 8.72 -6.46 -5.93
N MET A 95 8.11 -7.56 -5.47
CA MET A 95 8.79 -8.85 -5.30
C MET A 95 9.31 -9.43 -6.62
N PHE A 96 8.58 -9.25 -7.72
CA PHE A 96 9.01 -9.76 -9.03
C PHE A 96 9.94 -8.82 -9.78
N ALA A 97 9.85 -7.51 -9.53
CA ALA A 97 10.63 -6.50 -10.24
C ALA A 97 12.03 -6.28 -9.66
N LEU A 98 12.24 -6.59 -8.37
CA LEU A 98 13.50 -6.38 -7.68
C LEU A 98 14.18 -7.71 -7.34
N PRO A 99 15.52 -7.77 -7.43
CA PRO A 99 16.26 -8.91 -6.90
C PRO A 99 16.17 -8.90 -5.36
N THR A 100 15.87 -10.07 -4.79
CA THR A 100 15.78 -10.31 -3.34
C THR A 100 17.12 -10.63 -2.70
#